data_AF-A0A0Q5FBZ7-F1
#
_entry.id   AF-A0A0Q5FBZ7-F1
#
_cell.length_a   1.000
_cell.length_b   1.000
_cell.length_c   1.000
_cell.angle_alpha   90.00
_cell.angle_beta   90.00
_cell.angle_gamma   90.00
#
_symmetry.space_group_name_H-M   'P 1'
#
loop_
_entity.id
_entity.type
_entity.pdbx_description
1 polymer ?
#
loop_
_entity_poly.entity_id
_entity_poly.type
_entity_poly.pdbx_seq_one_letter_code
_entity_poly.pdbx_strand_id
1 'polypeptide(L)'
;MSVLAGLWLGAPVLSNAWMLLTERNNFIPAESSIWTFEPYEINQGSSNYWIYGEDRVNYYYFAYTPQMPYRLIAKRNRCAGFDRRDVRTWCAP
;
A
#
# COMPACT_ATOMS: atom_id res chain seq x y z
N MET A 1 15.45 -23.33 12.54
CA MET A 1 14.19 -22.56 12.45
C MET A 1 14.20 -21.80 11.12
N SER A 2 13.77 -22.40 9.99
CA SER A 2 13.98 -21.73 8.68
C SER A 2 12.88 -21.95 7.63
N VAL A 3 11.73 -22.54 7.97
CA VAL A 3 10.64 -22.77 6.99
C VAL A 3 9.62 -21.61 7.00
N LEU A 4 9.50 -20.87 8.10
CA LEU A 4 8.49 -19.81 8.26
C LEU A 4 8.81 -18.51 7.51
N ALA A 5 10.10 -18.19 7.31
CA ALA A 5 10.52 -16.95 6.65
C ALA A 5 10.18 -16.92 5.15
N GLY A 6 10.17 -18.08 4.48
CA GLY A 6 9.83 -18.18 3.05
C GLY A 6 8.33 -17.99 2.77
N LEU A 7 7.46 -18.47 3.67
CA LEU A 7 6.01 -18.29 3.58
C LEU A 7 5.59 -16.83 3.77
N TRP A 8 6.28 -16.10 4.65
CA TRP A 8 6.01 -14.68 4.91
C TRP A 8 6.37 -13.75 3.73
N LEU A 9 7.34 -14.13 2.89
CA LEU A 9 7.73 -13.35 1.71
C LEU A 9 6.92 -13.71 0.45
N GLY A 10 6.31 -14.91 0.40
CA GLY A 10 5.52 -15.37 -0.75
C GLY A 10 4.10 -14.83 -0.79
N ALA A 11 3.49 -14.53 0.37
CA ALA A 11 2.11 -14.09 0.46
C ALA A 11 1.83 -12.75 -0.26
N PRO A 12 2.67 -11.70 -0.12
CA PRO A 12 2.44 -10.44 -0.82
C PRO A 12 2.52 -10.60 -2.35
N VAL A 13 3.43 -11.43 -2.86
CA VAL A 13 3.62 -11.54 -4.32
C VAL A 13 2.39 -12.10 -5.02
N LEU A 14 1.76 -13.13 -4.45
CA LEU A 14 0.56 -13.75 -5.02
C LEU A 14 -0.63 -12.79 -4.93
N SER A 15 -0.81 -12.13 -3.79
CA SER A 15 -1.89 -11.15 -3.60
C SER A 15 -1.74 -9.95 -4.54
N ASN A 16 -0.54 -9.39 -4.64
CA ASN A 16 -0.26 -8.27 -5.53
C ASN A 16 -0.38 -8.65 -7.00
N ALA A 17 0.08 -9.84 -7.41
CA ALA A 17 -0.11 -10.32 -8.78
C ALA A 17 -1.60 -10.45 -9.12
N TRP A 18 -2.41 -11.03 -8.21
CA TRP A 18 -3.86 -11.14 -8.39
C TRP A 18 -4.54 -9.76 -8.47
N MET A 19 -4.15 -8.84 -7.59
CA MET A 19 -4.65 -7.46 -7.54
C MET A 19 -4.39 -6.73 -8.87
N LEU A 20 -3.20 -6.88 -9.45
CA LEU A 20 -2.82 -6.26 -10.73
C LEU A 20 -3.52 -6.91 -11.94
N LEU A 21 -3.79 -8.22 -11.86
CA LEU A 21 -4.46 -8.95 -12.95
C LEU A 21 -5.96 -8.67 -13.02
N THR A 22 -6.61 -8.45 -11.88
CA THR A 22 -8.08 -8.39 -11.79
C THR A 22 -8.65 -6.97 -11.85
N GLU A 23 -7.87 -5.95 -11.55
CA GLU A 23 -8.33 -4.56 -11.54
C GLU A 23 -7.28 -3.65 -12.18
N ARG A 24 -7.64 -3.03 -13.31
CA ARG A 24 -6.71 -2.23 -14.13
C ARG A 24 -6.25 -0.94 -13.46
N ASN A 25 -7.03 -0.44 -12.51
CA ASN A 25 -6.67 0.76 -11.76
C ASN A 25 -5.66 0.48 -10.64
N ASN A 26 -5.39 -0.80 -10.33
CA ASN A 26 -4.36 -1.15 -9.38
C ASN A 26 -2.97 -0.98 -9.97
N PHE A 27 -2.06 -0.52 -9.12
CA PHE A 27 -0.63 -0.42 -9.38
C PHE A 27 0.12 -0.62 -8.07
N ILE A 28 1.43 -0.86 -8.16
CA ILE A 28 2.32 -0.91 -7.00
C ILE A 28 3.02 0.46 -6.89
N PRO A 29 3.08 1.09 -5.71
CA PRO A 29 3.85 2.31 -5.50
C PRO A 29 5.32 2.14 -5.89
N ALA A 30 5.93 3.16 -6.49
CA ALA A 30 7.29 3.11 -7.04
C ALA A 30 8.36 2.88 -5.96
N GLU A 31 8.12 3.28 -4.71
CA GLU A 31 9.01 3.07 -3.57
C GLU A 31 8.89 1.66 -2.98
N SER A 32 7.88 0.88 -3.39
CA SER A 32 7.65 -0.49 -2.95
C SER A 32 7.85 -1.47 -4.11
N SER A 33 7.41 -2.71 -3.92
CA SER A 33 7.51 -3.78 -4.90
C SER A 33 6.37 -4.76 -4.75
N ILE A 34 6.16 -5.58 -5.79
CA ILE A 34 5.21 -6.69 -5.76
C ILE A 34 5.47 -7.67 -4.58
N TRP A 35 6.69 -7.68 -4.03
CA TRP A 35 7.09 -8.55 -2.93
C TRP A 35 6.82 -7.96 -1.54
N THR A 36 6.62 -6.65 -1.43
CA THR A 36 6.62 -5.94 -0.16
C THR A 36 5.41 -5.06 0.07
N PHE A 37 4.68 -4.71 -0.98
CA PHE A 37 3.46 -3.94 -0.86
C PHE A 37 2.35 -4.78 -0.25
N GLU A 38 1.65 -4.23 0.72
CA GLU A 38 0.54 -4.87 1.41
C GLU A 38 -0.63 -3.89 1.53
N PRO A 39 -1.66 -4.01 0.67
CA PRO A 39 -2.92 -3.29 0.85
C PRO A 39 -3.60 -3.71 2.17
N TYR A 40 -4.09 -2.74 2.94
CA TYR A 40 -4.87 -3.01 4.16
C TYR A 40 -6.26 -2.36 4.15
N GLU A 41 -6.57 -1.55 3.15
CA GLU A 41 -7.92 -1.06 2.89
C GLU A 41 -8.19 -1.11 1.40
N ILE A 42 -9.29 -1.77 1.01
CA ILE A 42 -9.71 -1.97 -0.37
C ILE A 42 -11.06 -1.28 -0.57
N ASN A 43 -11.22 -0.63 -1.72
CA ASN A 43 -12.49 -0.04 -2.11
C ASN A 43 -13.60 -1.10 -2.18
N GLN A 44 -14.67 -0.90 -1.41
CA GLN A 44 -15.83 -1.81 -1.35
C GLN A 44 -16.90 -1.50 -2.42
N GLY A 45 -16.58 -0.62 -3.38
CA GLY A 45 -17.46 -0.25 -4.48
C GLY A 45 -17.43 -1.25 -5.64
N SER A 46 -17.68 -0.76 -6.86
CA SER A 46 -17.70 -1.60 -8.08
C SER A 46 -16.31 -2.06 -8.56
N SER A 47 -15.23 -1.54 -7.96
CA SER A 47 -13.85 -1.76 -8.36
C SER A 47 -13.00 -2.10 -7.15
N ASN A 48 -12.11 -3.08 -7.28
CA ASN A 48 -11.33 -3.63 -6.16
C ASN A 48 -9.92 -3.03 -6.12
N TYR A 49 -9.81 -1.70 -6.14
CA TYR A 49 -8.52 -1.03 -5.97
C TYR A 49 -8.17 -0.79 -4.51
N TRP A 50 -6.88 -0.75 -4.20
CA TRP A 50 -6.41 -0.42 -2.85
C TRP A 50 -6.61 1.07 -2.56
N ILE A 51 -7.07 1.39 -1.35
CA ILE A 51 -7.21 2.76 -0.83
C ILE A 51 -6.00 3.10 0.05
N TYR A 52 -5.66 2.19 0.95
CA TYR A 52 -4.47 2.29 1.79
C TYR A 52 -3.64 1.01 1.72
N GLY A 53 -2.32 1.20 1.71
CA GLY A 53 -1.37 0.11 1.76
C GLY A 53 -0.09 0.51 2.49
N GLU A 54 0.76 -0.47 2.75
CA GLU A 54 2.04 -0.26 3.39
C GLU A 54 3.14 -1.11 2.76
N ASP A 55 4.38 -0.75 3.03
CA ASP A 55 5.51 -1.65 2.88
C ASP A 55 6.30 -1.69 4.19
N ARG A 56 7.59 -2.07 4.17
CA ARG A 56 8.39 -2.12 5.40
C ARG A 56 8.63 -0.75 6.03
N VAL A 57 8.64 0.34 5.27
CA VAL A 57 9.12 1.65 5.71
C VAL A 57 8.14 2.80 5.46
N ASN A 58 7.13 2.62 4.61
CA ASN A 58 6.16 3.63 4.22
C ASN A 58 4.70 3.15 4.39
N TYR A 59 3.81 4.13 4.57
CA TYR A 59 2.38 4.02 4.31
C TYR A 59 2.05 4.74 3.00
N TYR A 60 1.03 4.24 2.30
CA TYR A 60 0.56 4.75 1.01
C TYR A 60 -0.96 4.99 1.05
N TYR A 61 -1.40 6.05 0.38
CA TYR A 61 -2.80 6.38 0.18
C TYR A 61 -3.05 6.68 -1.30
N PHE A 62 -4.07 6.07 -1.90
CA PHE A 62 -4.45 6.28 -3.28
C PHE A 62 -5.00 7.70 -3.47
N ALA A 63 -4.38 8.52 -4.33
CA ALA A 63 -4.65 9.95 -4.41
C ALA A 63 -5.61 10.37 -5.55
N TYR A 64 -6.15 9.40 -6.31
CA TYR A 64 -7.18 9.63 -7.35
C TYR A 64 -6.80 10.61 -8.46
N THR A 65 -5.50 10.90 -8.66
CA THR A 65 -5.00 11.76 -9.73
C THR A 65 -3.91 11.06 -10.55
N PRO A 66 -3.92 11.14 -11.89
CA PRO A 66 -2.89 10.48 -12.70
C PRO A 66 -1.47 11.02 -12.48
N GLN A 67 -1.32 12.32 -12.15
CA GLN A 67 -0.01 12.98 -12.01
C GLN A 67 0.68 12.62 -10.71
N MET A 68 -0.09 12.43 -9.64
CA MET A 68 0.37 11.97 -8.34
C MET A 68 -0.60 10.87 -7.89
N PRO A 69 -0.37 9.62 -8.31
CA PRO A 69 -1.34 8.54 -8.12
C PRO A 69 -1.51 8.11 -6.66
N TYR A 70 -0.57 8.48 -5.79
CA TYR A 70 -0.64 8.22 -4.36
C TYR A 70 0.10 9.28 -3.54
N ARG A 71 -0.28 9.39 -2.26
CA ARG A 71 0.51 10.04 -1.22
C ARG A 71 1.27 8.97 -0.44
N LEU A 72 2.45 9.33 0.07
CA LEU A 72 3.26 8.44 0.90
C LEU A 72 3.75 9.17 2.16
N ILE A 73 3.99 8.41 3.22
CA ILE A 73 4.63 8.89 4.44
C ILE A 73 5.46 7.77 5.07
N ALA A 74 6.62 8.12 5.62
CA ALA A 74 7.43 7.17 6.37
C ALA A 74 6.70 6.66 7.62
N LYS A 75 6.79 5.37 7.91
CA LYS A 75 6.29 4.76 9.15
C LYS A 75 6.91 5.40 10.39
N ARG A 76 8.19 5.76 10.30
CA ARG A 76 8.90 6.56 11.30
C ARG A 76 8.77 8.04 10.94
N ASN A 77 7.68 8.67 11.37
CA ASN A 77 7.43 10.10 11.19
C ASN A 77 7.20 10.80 12.54
N ARG A 78 7.06 12.12 12.49
CA ARG A 78 6.78 12.98 13.65
C ARG A 78 5.50 13.79 13.47
N CYS A 79 4.59 13.38 12.59
CA CYS A 79 3.34 14.10 12.41
C CYS A 79 2.49 13.96 13.67
N ALA A 80 2.07 15.09 14.25
CA ALA A 80 1.20 15.08 15.41
C ALA A 80 -0.17 14.48 15.03
N GLY A 81 -0.67 13.55 15.87
CA GLY A 81 -1.96 12.91 15.62
C GLY A 81 -1.99 11.98 14.41
N PHE A 82 -0.82 11.47 13.97
CA PHE A 82 -0.71 10.53 12.86
C PHE A 82 -1.66 9.32 13.04
N ASP A 83 -2.47 9.07 12.01
CA ASP A 83 -3.27 7.86 11.84
C ASP A 83 -3.05 7.30 10.43
N ARG A 84 -2.61 6.05 10.33
CA ARG A 84 -2.39 5.37 9.05
C ARG A 84 -3.68 5.19 8.24
N ARG A 85 -4.86 5.28 8.86
CA ARG A 85 -6.17 5.16 8.19
C ARG A 85 -6.81 6.50 7.86
N ASP A 86 -6.14 7.62 8.18
CA ASP A 86 -6.63 8.95 7.82
C ASP A 86 -5.51 9.78 7.19
N VAL A 87 -5.48 9.82 5.87
CA VAL A 87 -4.48 10.58 5.10
C VAL A 87 -4.46 12.08 5.42
N ARG A 88 -5.52 12.64 6.02
CA ARG A 88 -5.57 14.05 6.42
C ARG A 88 -4.65 14.33 7.61
N THR A 89 -4.31 13.31 8.39
CA THR A 89 -3.33 13.38 9.49
C THR A 89 -1.89 13.27 9.01
N TRP A 90 -1.66 12.95 7.72
CA TRP A 90 -0.32 12.80 7.16
C TRP A 90 0.20 14.18 6.80
N CYS A 91 1.22 14.64 7.53
CA CYS A 91 1.90 15.88 7.21
C CYS A 91 2.57 15.80 5.83
N ALA A 92 2.68 16.94 5.15
CA ALA A 92 3.39 16.99 3.87
C ALA A 92 4.84 16.52 4.07
N PRO A 93 5.45 15.85 3.07
CA PRO A 93 6.88 15.60 3.06
C PRO A 93 7.70 16.89 3.24
#